data_AF-A0A318PLQ3-F1
#
_entry.id   AF-A0A318PLQ3-F1
#
_cell.length_a   1.000
_cell.length_b   1.000
_cell.length_c   1.000
_cell.angle_alpha   90.00
_cell.angle_beta   90.00
_cell.angle_gamma   90.00
#
_symmetry.space_group_name_H-M   'P 1'
#
loop_
_entity.id
_entity.type
_entity.pdbx_description
1 polymer ?
#
loop_
_entity_poly.entity_id
_entity_poly.type
_entity_poly.pdbx_seq_one_letter_code
_entity_poly.pdbx_strand_id
1 'polypeptide(L)'
;MIYEGPRDMTDQEIEAVLSDSAAGARRRIEAVLSAIYYGECEWAGDILIKEFSRADEDERISLCILSGTYYLMRKTTYRIRESLALAKAFHKTVNKQIPYAEGTVQDCIEELEHCMKIFGKK
;
A
#
# COMPACT_ATOMS: atom_id res chain seq x y z
N MET A 1 -19.25 14.63 -2.58
CA MET A 1 -18.75 13.33 -2.10
C MET A 1 -18.58 13.47 -0.60
N ILE A 2 -19.24 12.65 0.22
CA ILE A 2 -19.04 12.64 1.68
C ILE A 2 -17.77 11.84 1.92
N TYR A 3 -16.78 12.43 2.58
CA TYR A 3 -15.58 11.70 2.97
C TYR A 3 -15.96 10.72 4.08
N GLU A 4 -15.75 9.43 3.84
CA GLU A 4 -15.79 8.40 4.88
C GLU A 4 -14.35 8.08 5.27
N GLY A 5 -14.02 8.25 6.55
CA GLY A 5 -12.72 7.88 7.08
C GLY A 5 -12.49 6.37 7.02
N PRO A 6 -11.23 5.90 7.13
CA PRO A 6 -10.93 4.48 7.25
C PRO A 6 -11.73 3.83 8.37
N ARG A 7 -12.24 2.63 8.12
CA ARG A 7 -12.88 1.83 9.16
C ARG A 7 -11.81 1.31 10.12
N ASP A 8 -12.03 1.48 11.41
CA ASP A 8 -11.21 0.83 12.44
C ASP A 8 -11.59 -0.66 12.52
N MET A 9 -10.60 -1.52 12.28
CA MET A 9 -10.68 -2.97 12.34
C MET A 9 -9.57 -3.46 13.27
N THR A 10 -9.91 -4.44 14.09
CA THR A 10 -8.92 -5.13 14.93
C THR A 10 -7.94 -5.94 14.06
N ASP A 11 -6.76 -6.21 14.58
CA ASP A 11 -5.75 -7.03 13.89
C ASP A 11 -6.32 -8.40 13.45
N GLN A 12 -7.15 -9.02 14.30
CA GLN A 12 -7.82 -10.30 14.00
C GLN A 12 -8.80 -10.18 12.83
N GLU A 13 -9.58 -9.09 12.76
CA GLU A 13 -10.50 -8.85 11.65
C GLU A 13 -9.75 -8.58 10.34
N ILE A 14 -8.65 -7.84 10.41
CA ILE A 14 -7.78 -7.56 9.26
C ILE A 14 -7.21 -8.89 8.74
N GLU A 15 -6.60 -9.68 9.61
CA GLU A 15 -6.04 -10.99 9.25
C GLU A 15 -7.10 -11.94 8.68
N ALA A 16 -8.31 -11.95 9.24
CA ALA A 16 -9.42 -12.75 8.73
C ALA A 16 -9.82 -12.33 7.31
N VAL A 17 -9.92 -11.02 7.03
CA VAL A 17 -10.23 -10.51 5.69
C VAL A 17 -9.11 -10.83 4.71
N LEU A 18 -7.85 -10.66 5.10
CA LEU A 18 -6.71 -10.91 4.23
C LEU A 18 -6.45 -12.42 4.05
N SER A 19 -6.90 -13.28 4.95
CA SER A 19 -6.76 -14.73 4.77
C SER A 19 -7.89 -15.34 3.94
N ASP A 20 -9.00 -14.62 3.76
CA ASP A 20 -10.15 -15.08 2.98
C ASP A 20 -9.93 -14.90 1.48
N SER A 21 -9.75 -16.01 0.76
CA SER A 21 -9.61 -16.01 -0.71
C SER A 21 -10.86 -15.52 -1.44
N ALA A 22 -12.03 -15.51 -0.80
CA ALA A 22 -13.28 -15.00 -1.35
C ALA A 22 -13.50 -13.51 -1.05
N ALA A 23 -12.65 -12.87 -0.23
CA ALA A 23 -12.74 -11.45 0.02
C ALA A 23 -12.46 -10.66 -1.26
N GLY A 24 -13.41 -9.82 -1.68
CA GLY A 24 -13.23 -8.97 -2.85
C GLY A 24 -12.16 -7.89 -2.64
N ALA A 25 -11.59 -7.40 -3.74
CA ALA A 25 -10.47 -6.46 -3.73
C ALA A 25 -10.69 -5.24 -2.83
N ARG A 26 -11.86 -4.60 -2.94
CA ARG A 26 -12.24 -3.45 -2.10
C ARG A 26 -12.09 -3.75 -0.60
N ARG A 27 -12.57 -4.92 -0.15
CA ARG A 27 -12.55 -5.29 1.27
C ARG A 27 -11.13 -5.55 1.75
N ARG A 28 -10.27 -6.11 0.90
CA ARG A 28 -8.84 -6.29 1.18
C ARG A 28 -8.13 -4.94 1.30
N ILE A 29 -8.37 -4.02 0.36
CA ILE A 29 -7.83 -2.65 0.41
C ILE A 29 -8.30 -1.91 1.68
N GLU A 30 -9.57 -2.03 2.06
CA GLU A 30 -10.09 -1.45 3.31
C GLU A 30 -9.37 -2.01 4.55
N ALA A 31 -9.08 -3.31 4.58
CA ALA A 31 -8.32 -3.93 5.68
C ALA A 31 -6.87 -3.44 5.74
N VAL A 32 -6.18 -3.30 4.59
CA VAL A 32 -4.83 -2.71 4.53
C VAL A 32 -4.85 -1.25 5.00
N LEU A 33 -5.85 -0.47 4.57
CA LEU A 33 -6.01 0.91 4.98
C LEU A 33 -6.24 1.02 6.50
N SER A 34 -7.05 0.13 7.09
CA SER A 34 -7.22 0.03 8.54
C SER A 34 -5.89 -0.25 9.24
N ALA A 35 -5.10 -1.22 8.76
CA ALA A 35 -3.78 -1.52 9.31
C ALA A 35 -2.87 -0.27 9.26
N ILE A 36 -2.86 0.43 8.13
CA ILE A 36 -2.06 1.65 7.96
C ILE A 36 -2.45 2.73 8.95
N TYR A 37 -3.73 2.94 9.24
CA TYR A 37 -4.22 4.01 10.13
C TYR A 37 -4.15 3.65 11.62
N TYR A 38 -4.51 2.43 11.97
CA TYR A 38 -4.77 2.04 13.37
C TYR A 38 -3.79 1.01 13.92
N GLY A 39 -3.14 0.22 13.05
CA GLY A 39 -2.20 -0.82 13.47
C GLY A 39 -0.85 -0.29 13.96
N GLU A 40 -0.01 -1.20 14.46
CA GLU A 40 1.39 -0.89 14.74
C GLU A 40 2.18 -0.63 13.45
N CYS A 41 3.16 0.28 13.52
CA CYS A 41 3.86 0.79 12.33
C CYS A 41 4.51 -0.33 11.49
N GLU A 42 5.32 -1.18 12.13
CA GLU A 42 6.04 -2.26 11.43
C GLU A 42 5.08 -3.33 10.90
N TRP A 43 4.07 -3.70 11.69
CA TRP A 43 3.04 -4.67 11.29
C TRP A 43 2.24 -4.18 10.07
N ALA A 44 1.84 -2.90 10.06
CA ALA A 44 1.15 -2.30 8.92
C ALA A 44 2.03 -2.30 7.65
N GLY A 45 3.33 -2.05 7.79
CA GLY A 45 4.29 -2.15 6.70
C GLY A 45 4.41 -3.58 6.15
N ASP A 46 4.44 -4.58 7.03
CA ASP A 46 4.49 -5.99 6.64
C ASP A 46 3.22 -6.45 5.92
N ILE A 47 2.04 -6.03 6.40
CA ILE A 47 0.75 -6.26 5.73
C ILE A 47 0.78 -5.66 4.33
N LEU A 48 1.13 -4.38 4.20
CA LEU A 48 1.16 -3.68 2.91
C LEU A 48 2.06 -4.40 1.88
N ILE A 49 3.27 -4.81 2.27
CA ILE A 49 4.23 -5.50 1.38
C ILE A 49 3.71 -6.89 0.98
N LYS A 50 3.17 -7.64 1.94
CA LYS A 50 2.62 -8.97 1.71
C LYS A 50 1.45 -8.91 0.73
N GLU A 51 0.55 -7.95 0.92
CA GLU A 51 -0.62 -7.76 0.07
C GLU A 51 -0.21 -7.33 -1.35
N PHE A 52 0.72 -6.38 -1.48
CA PHE A 52 1.21 -5.95 -2.78
C PHE A 52 1.76 -7.12 -3.61
N SER A 53 2.49 -8.02 -2.96
CA SER A 53 3.15 -9.13 -3.63
C SER A 53 2.17 -10.15 -4.22
N ARG A 54 1.00 -10.35 -3.62
CA ARG A 54 -0.01 -11.34 -4.05
C ARG A 54 -1.22 -10.76 -4.79
N ALA A 55 -1.40 -9.43 -4.71
CA ALA A 55 -2.47 -8.70 -5.35
C ALA A 55 -2.44 -8.80 -6.88
N ASP A 56 -3.62 -8.67 -7.48
CA ASP A 56 -3.75 -8.47 -8.92
C ASP A 56 -3.35 -7.04 -9.35
N GLU A 57 -3.46 -6.74 -10.63
CA GLU A 57 -3.00 -5.47 -11.19
C GLU A 57 -3.76 -4.25 -10.63
N ASP A 58 -5.09 -4.32 -10.57
CA ASP A 58 -5.94 -3.21 -10.08
C ASP A 58 -5.71 -2.96 -8.58
N GLU A 59 -5.53 -4.03 -7.82
CA GLU A 59 -5.17 -3.94 -6.42
C GLU A 59 -3.78 -3.37 -6.19
N ARG A 60 -2.79 -3.77 -6.99
CA ARG A 60 -1.43 -3.20 -6.88
C ARG A 60 -1.41 -1.71 -7.17
N ILE A 61 -2.21 -1.23 -8.12
CA ILE A 61 -2.38 0.22 -8.35
C ILE A 61 -2.95 0.90 -7.09
N SER A 62 -3.97 0.30 -6.47
CA SER A 62 -4.55 0.81 -5.22
C SER A 62 -3.54 0.81 -4.06
N LEU A 63 -2.75 -0.26 -3.94
CA LEU A 63 -1.72 -0.41 -2.91
C LEU A 63 -0.51 0.52 -3.13
N CYS A 64 -0.23 0.94 -4.36
CA CYS A 64 0.74 2.01 -4.64
C CYS A 64 0.33 3.32 -3.94
N ILE A 65 -0.95 3.69 -4.03
CA ILE A 65 -1.49 4.90 -3.36
C ILE A 65 -1.39 4.75 -1.83
N LEU A 66 -1.73 3.57 -1.32
CA LEU A 66 -1.63 3.29 0.12
C LEU A 66 -0.19 3.29 0.62
N SER A 67 0.77 2.89 -0.21
CA SER A 67 2.19 2.91 0.14
C SER A 67 2.69 4.32 0.42
N GLY A 68 2.39 5.28 -0.47
CA GLY A 68 2.73 6.69 -0.23
C GLY A 68 2.13 7.21 1.09
N THR A 69 0.84 6.96 1.27
CA THR A 69 0.09 7.30 2.50
C THR A 69 0.77 6.74 3.76
N TYR A 70 1.15 5.46 3.76
CA TYR A 70 1.79 4.81 4.90
C TYR A 70 3.11 5.49 5.27
N TYR A 71 4.03 5.68 4.32
CA TYR A 71 5.35 6.22 4.61
C TYR A 71 5.31 7.69 5.04
N LEU A 72 4.48 8.52 4.41
CA LEU A 72 4.30 9.92 4.79
C LEU A 72 3.63 10.08 6.16
N MET A 73 2.52 9.37 6.37
CA MET A 73 1.74 9.50 7.61
C MET A 73 2.51 8.98 8.81
N ARG A 74 3.14 7.81 8.68
CA ARG A 74 3.92 7.19 9.76
C ARG A 74 5.33 7.79 9.91
N LYS A 75 5.76 8.64 8.97
CA LYS A 75 7.10 9.28 8.94
C LYS A 75 8.22 8.26 9.14
N THR A 76 8.12 7.14 8.43
CA THR A 76 8.98 5.96 8.60
C THR A 76 9.76 5.64 7.32
N THR A 77 10.82 4.85 7.47
CA THR A 77 11.51 4.18 6.35
C THR A 77 11.51 2.66 6.48
N TYR A 78 10.72 2.12 7.42
CA TYR A 78 10.62 0.69 7.66
C TYR A 78 10.29 -0.05 6.36
N ARG A 79 11.23 -0.88 5.88
CA ARG A 79 11.16 -1.65 4.62
C ARG A 79 10.89 -0.82 3.35
N ILE A 80 11.15 0.49 3.35
CA ILE A 80 10.90 1.37 2.19
C ILE A 80 11.62 0.94 0.92
N ARG A 81 12.82 0.39 1.05
CA ARG A 81 13.60 -0.12 -0.10
C ARG A 81 12.90 -1.30 -0.79
N GLU A 82 12.18 -2.12 -0.03
CA GLU A 82 11.44 -3.26 -0.56
C GLU A 82 10.16 -2.83 -1.25
N SER A 83 9.38 -1.92 -0.63
CA SER A 83 8.22 -1.31 -1.29
C SER A 83 8.62 -0.62 -2.59
N LEU A 84 9.75 0.09 -2.60
CA LEU A 84 10.28 0.74 -3.80
C LEU A 84 10.68 -0.28 -4.87
N ALA A 85 11.31 -1.39 -4.49
CA ALA A 85 11.68 -2.45 -5.42
C ALA A 85 10.43 -3.10 -6.05
N LEU A 86 9.39 -3.35 -5.25
CA LEU A 86 8.10 -3.89 -5.71
C LEU A 86 7.39 -2.93 -6.68
N ALA A 87 7.30 -1.64 -6.33
CA ALA A 87 6.70 -0.64 -7.20
C ALA A 87 7.45 -0.50 -8.54
N LYS A 88 8.80 -0.47 -8.51
CA LYS A 88 9.63 -0.43 -9.73
C LYS A 88 9.50 -1.70 -10.58
N ALA A 89 9.35 -2.86 -9.95
CA ALA A 89 9.11 -4.10 -10.67
C ALA A 89 7.73 -4.09 -11.35
N PHE A 90 6.71 -3.64 -10.62
CA PHE A 90 5.34 -3.53 -11.13
C PHE A 90 5.22 -2.51 -12.28
N HIS A 91 5.91 -1.37 -12.17
CA HIS A 91 5.93 -0.34 -13.22
C HIS A 91 6.40 -0.88 -14.59
N LYS A 92 7.28 -1.90 -14.60
CA LYS A 92 7.74 -2.52 -15.85
C LYS A 92 6.69 -3.38 -16.53
N THR A 93 5.69 -3.85 -15.77
CA THR A 93 4.68 -4.80 -16.23
C THR A 93 3.28 -4.22 -16.32
N VAL A 94 3.06 -3.02 -15.77
CA VAL A 94 1.73 -2.40 -15.67
C VAL A 94 1.08 -2.23 -17.04
N ASN A 95 -0.18 -2.63 -17.14
CA ASN A 95 -0.97 -2.47 -18.35
C ASN A 95 -1.28 -1.00 -18.63
N LYS A 96 -0.64 -0.46 -19.68
CA LYS A 96 -0.80 0.93 -20.13
C LYS A 96 -2.17 1.24 -20.75
N GLN A 97 -3.02 0.22 -20.95
CA GLN A 97 -4.40 0.42 -21.41
C GLN A 97 -5.33 0.84 -20.27
N ILE A 98 -4.97 0.53 -19.01
CA ILE A 98 -5.68 1.06 -17.86
C ILE A 98 -5.33 2.54 -17.78
N PRO A 99 -6.31 3.46 -17.94
CA PRO A 99 -6.04 4.88 -17.80
C PRO A 99 -5.41 5.14 -16.42
N TYR A 100 -4.63 6.20 -16.26
CA TYR A 100 -3.95 6.60 -15.00
C TYR A 100 -2.96 5.59 -14.36
N ALA A 101 -2.98 4.29 -14.69
CA ALA A 101 -2.19 3.26 -14.01
C ALA A 101 -0.67 3.53 -14.02
N GLU A 102 -0.08 3.78 -15.19
CA GLU A 102 1.36 4.06 -15.31
C GLU A 102 1.75 5.29 -14.48
N GLY A 103 0.94 6.36 -14.57
CA GLY A 103 1.15 7.59 -13.79
C GLY A 103 1.06 7.33 -12.28
N THR A 104 0.04 6.61 -11.82
CA THR A 104 -0.13 6.28 -10.39
C THR A 104 1.05 5.48 -9.84
N VAL A 105 1.56 4.51 -10.60
CA VAL A 105 2.72 3.72 -10.16
C VAL A 105 4.00 4.57 -10.17
N GLN A 106 4.18 5.44 -11.17
CA GLN A 106 5.30 6.36 -11.23
C GLN A 106 5.29 7.36 -10.06
N ASP A 107 4.14 7.95 -9.75
CA ASP A 107 3.96 8.88 -8.62
C ASP A 107 4.32 8.18 -7.29
N CYS A 108 3.86 6.93 -7.11
CA CYS A 108 4.21 6.12 -5.94
C CYS A 108 5.74 5.94 -5.81
N ILE A 109 6.42 5.62 -6.91
CA ILE A 109 7.89 5.46 -6.92
C ILE A 109 8.57 6.76 -6.47
N GLU A 110 8.16 7.89 -7.03
CA GLU A 110 8.72 9.21 -6.70
C GLU A 110 8.48 9.57 -5.23
N GLU A 111 7.29 9.29 -4.72
CA GLU A 111 6.93 9.53 -3.32
C GLU A 111 7.74 8.67 -2.35
N LEU A 112 7.94 7.39 -2.66
CA LEU A 112 8.80 6.50 -1.87
C LEU A 112 10.26 6.96 -1.88
N GLU A 113 10.78 7.40 -3.03
CA GLU A 113 12.12 7.97 -3.11
C GLU A 113 12.24 9.27 -2.32
N HIS A 114 11.19 10.09 -2.31
CA HIS A 114 11.11 11.32 -1.52
C HIS A 114 11.11 11.03 -0.02
N CYS A 115 10.26 10.11 0.44
CA CYS A 115 10.21 9.65 1.83
C CYS A 115 11.57 9.11 2.30
N MET A 116 12.25 8.32 1.45
CA MET A 116 13.59 7.82 1.76
C MET A 116 14.62 8.94 1.93
N LYS A 117 14.54 10.02 1.13
CA LYS A 117 15.44 11.18 1.26
C LYS A 117 15.19 11.99 2.54
N ILE A 118 13.93 12.10 2.98
CA ILE A 118 13.55 12.88 4.15
C ILE A 118 13.75 12.10 5.45
N PHE A 119 13.23 10.87 5.52
CA PHE A 119 13.21 10.08 6.75
C PHE A 119 14.39 9.10 6.87
N GLY A 120 15.11 8.84 5.78
CA GLY A 120 16.22 7.88 5.74
C GLY A 120 17.58 8.42 6.18
N LYS A 121 17.65 9.69 6.57
CA LYS A 121 18.87 10.27 7.16
C LYS A 121 18.93 9.91 8.65
N LYS A 122 19.64 8.82 8.95
CA LYS A 122 20.24 8.57 10.27
C LYS A 122 21.72 8.32 10.08
#